data_AF-A0A7S3FGZ5-F1
#
_entry.id   AF-A0A7S3FGZ5-F1
#
_cell.length_a   1.000
_cell.length_b   1.000
_cell.length_c   1.000
_cell.angle_alpha   90.00
_cell.angle_beta   90.00
_cell.angle_gamma   90.00
#
_symmetry.space_group_name_H-M   'P 1'
#
loop_
_entity.id
_entity.type
_entity.pdbx_description
1 polymer ?
#
loop_
_entity_poly.entity_id
_entity_poly.type
_entity_poly.pdbx_seq_one_letter_code
_entity_poly.pdbx_strand_id
1 'polypeptide(L)'
;SNTNMEFALRAASKIRDPHYSLSKFYDDVTRAFPELTLYMVISDEAKAGGSDVSSGVTPAAEYRRTIGAMFAVYWLMRIGIDGELGFSFGVDEHWAPRPPCPPTITPSGAQLKRQTFYEKQEWRKLQDLLVDAQMLHRKEDDEVEVDIERTLALLALTAFHDVMKVEALLPRVLEDHHDFCGFKAGDVINDHDIALGYVLEHFSDTLPSFVALPAHQQKSVRFTQAKMGFNHGWLVQAEAPPSALFGKFKQVILKDTVVAADVAFYFVHWLTDLAGAEPSPLEGSEKFVLKFPMVVLASFIKSFSVINELAHKTETEVMEDYLVSYWDEAGFLGPMPVGSEAIAVMRLIVQAQTADKQVPIPNAFRGLSQEDKQVLSEEMARTGAANQDYNRSTPKTPGGPAFLIYYSPAFVRKLTPDSTENALALLAEVYRRARRLWPLDPNANTTVTVRIDQIKELTLQEIQAVYAVGDSWLLSRRNDLEAVVERHPLDYMGELLKQGYDTTVLKFYDSSKKAYGSMNRATSANRTPPSDSASPPGVARTIAAAPSQTSVATNGPAEETSEVQVHARGPIVIETVSKLNTWARRTHASSMAAVTATVGPKTAGAAGEAATKAPSA
;
A
#
# COMPACT_ATOMS: atom_id res chain seq x y z
N SER A 1 -4.81 31.46 -11.18
CA SER A 1 -5.30 32.37 -10.13
C SER A 1 -4.35 32.26 -8.95
N ASN A 2 -4.18 33.28 -8.12
CA ASN A 2 -3.40 33.10 -6.88
C ASN A 2 -4.23 32.37 -5.82
N THR A 3 -3.55 31.68 -4.90
CA THR A 3 -4.16 31.06 -3.72
C THR A 3 -4.77 32.11 -2.81
N ASN A 4 -6.00 31.88 -2.37
CA ASN A 4 -6.62 32.76 -1.39
C ASN A 4 -6.22 32.32 0.02
N MET A 5 -5.13 32.91 0.50
CA MET A 5 -4.55 32.59 1.80
C MET A 5 -5.48 32.87 2.98
N GLU A 6 -6.44 33.79 2.86
CA GLU A 6 -7.41 34.05 3.92
C GLU A 6 -8.29 32.81 4.17
N PHE A 7 -8.85 32.22 3.11
CA PHE A 7 -9.65 31.00 3.24
C PHE A 7 -8.79 29.79 3.61
N ALA A 8 -7.57 29.70 3.09
CA ALA A 8 -6.66 28.60 3.41
C ALA A 8 -6.28 28.59 4.90
N LEU A 9 -5.91 29.76 5.44
CA LEU A 9 -5.60 29.94 6.87
C LEU A 9 -6.83 29.73 7.74
N ARG A 10 -8.01 30.17 7.29
CA ARG A 10 -9.27 29.91 8.00
C ARG A 10 -9.56 28.41 8.08
N ALA A 11 -9.42 27.68 6.98
CA ALA A 11 -9.59 26.23 6.95
C ALA A 11 -8.65 25.51 7.92
N ALA A 12 -7.36 25.85 7.91
CA ALA A 12 -6.37 25.24 8.81
C ALA A 12 -6.63 25.60 10.29
N SER A 13 -6.80 26.89 10.60
CA SER A 13 -6.93 27.37 11.99
C SER A 13 -8.26 27.00 12.67
N LYS A 14 -9.34 26.83 11.89
CA LYS A 14 -10.67 26.51 12.41
C LYS A 14 -11.02 25.03 12.35
N ILE A 15 -10.13 24.18 11.84
CA ILE A 15 -10.45 22.76 11.58
C ILE A 15 -10.94 22.01 12.83
N ARG A 16 -10.44 22.36 14.02
CA ARG A 16 -10.87 21.79 15.31
C ARG A 16 -11.95 22.58 16.06
N ASP A 17 -12.43 23.71 15.52
CA ASP A 17 -13.49 24.51 16.14
C ASP A 17 -14.83 23.71 16.06
N PRO A 18 -15.52 23.40 17.17
CA PRO A 18 -16.75 22.62 17.15
C PRO A 18 -17.88 23.22 16.30
N HIS A 19 -17.85 24.54 16.04
CA HIS A 19 -18.85 25.24 15.21
C HIS A 19 -18.43 25.39 13.75
N TYR A 20 -17.23 24.96 13.40
CA TYR A 20 -16.76 24.89 12.03
C TYR A 20 -17.15 23.53 11.45
N SER A 21 -18.15 23.51 10.58
CA SER A 21 -18.72 22.29 10.00
C SER A 21 -17.99 21.89 8.72
N LEU A 22 -18.20 20.65 8.26
CA LEU A 22 -17.62 20.16 7.00
C LEU A 22 -18.03 21.05 5.80
N SER A 23 -19.27 21.53 5.75
CA SER A 23 -19.72 22.43 4.68
C SER A 23 -18.93 23.75 4.66
N LYS A 24 -18.64 24.35 5.83
CA LYS A 24 -17.81 25.56 5.91
C LYS A 24 -16.36 25.27 5.49
N PHE A 25 -15.83 24.12 5.88
CA PHE A 25 -14.52 23.66 5.45
C PHE A 25 -14.45 23.49 3.93
N TYR A 26 -15.44 22.83 3.33
CA TYR A 26 -15.55 22.66 1.88
C TYR A 26 -15.58 24.00 1.13
N ASP A 27 -16.40 24.95 1.61
CA ASP A 27 -16.48 26.30 1.02
C ASP A 27 -15.13 27.03 1.11
N ASP A 28 -14.38 26.85 2.20
CA ASP A 28 -13.08 27.49 2.37
C ASP A 28 -12.03 26.88 1.45
N VAL A 29 -11.89 25.55 1.42
CA VAL A 29 -10.85 24.90 0.58
C VAL A 29 -11.09 25.11 -0.91
N THR A 30 -12.34 25.09 -1.37
CA THR A 30 -12.67 25.32 -2.79
C THR A 30 -12.43 26.76 -3.23
N ARG A 31 -12.51 27.73 -2.30
CA ARG A 31 -12.17 29.14 -2.56
C ARG A 31 -10.69 29.45 -2.35
N ALA A 32 -10.01 28.66 -1.52
CA ALA A 32 -8.60 28.79 -1.21
C ALA A 32 -7.72 28.34 -2.38
N PHE A 33 -7.97 27.13 -2.89
CA PHE A 33 -7.02 26.41 -3.75
C PHE A 33 -7.44 26.43 -5.23
N PRO A 34 -6.84 27.29 -6.07
CA PRO A 34 -7.18 27.35 -7.49
C PRO A 34 -6.85 26.07 -8.28
N GLU A 35 -5.90 25.27 -7.78
CA GLU A 35 -5.45 24.02 -8.41
C GLU A 35 -6.58 22.98 -8.50
N LEU A 36 -7.59 23.05 -7.64
CA LEU A 36 -8.78 22.20 -7.72
C LEU A 36 -9.53 22.33 -9.06
N THR A 37 -9.37 23.46 -9.76
CA THR A 37 -9.97 23.64 -11.09
C THR A 37 -9.23 22.89 -12.20
N LEU A 38 -7.99 22.45 -11.96
CA LEU A 38 -7.16 21.74 -12.93
C LEU A 38 -7.68 20.32 -13.19
N TYR A 39 -8.36 19.70 -12.23
CA TYR A 39 -9.06 18.42 -12.43
C TYR A 39 -10.21 18.49 -13.45
N MET A 40 -10.62 19.69 -13.87
CA MET A 40 -11.68 19.89 -14.87
C MET A 40 -11.13 20.24 -16.25
N VAL A 41 -9.81 20.22 -16.43
CA VAL A 41 -9.16 20.36 -17.74
C VAL A 41 -9.44 19.10 -18.54
N ILE A 42 -9.89 19.25 -19.78
CA ILE A 42 -10.17 18.16 -20.70
C ILE A 42 -9.42 18.44 -22.01
N SER A 43 -8.59 17.51 -22.46
CA SER A 43 -7.91 17.55 -23.75
C SER A 43 -8.91 17.53 -24.91
N ASP A 44 -8.50 18.02 -26.09
CA ASP A 44 -9.36 17.97 -27.26
C ASP A 44 -9.64 16.51 -27.72
N GLU A 45 -8.72 15.60 -27.44
CA GLU A 45 -8.85 14.16 -27.68
C GLU A 45 -9.90 13.53 -26.74
N ALA A 46 -9.91 13.92 -25.48
CA ALA A 46 -10.93 13.50 -24.53
C ALA A 46 -12.32 14.06 -24.85
N LYS A 47 -12.39 15.29 -25.39
CA LYS A 47 -13.65 15.81 -25.96
C LYS A 47 -14.16 14.97 -27.14
N ALA A 48 -13.26 14.30 -27.87
CA ALA A 48 -13.58 13.38 -28.95
C ALA A 48 -13.87 11.94 -28.47
N GLY A 49 -13.91 11.69 -27.16
CA GLY A 49 -14.26 10.39 -26.56
C GLY A 49 -13.06 9.57 -26.06
N GLY A 50 -11.84 10.12 -26.05
CA GLY A 50 -10.68 9.50 -25.40
C GLY A 50 -10.76 9.54 -23.86
N SER A 51 -9.99 8.67 -23.19
CA SER A 51 -9.71 8.79 -21.75
C SER A 51 -8.63 9.85 -21.55
N ASP A 52 -8.79 10.73 -20.56
CA ASP A 52 -7.86 11.85 -20.29
C ASP A 52 -7.17 11.75 -18.93
N VAL A 53 -7.33 10.61 -18.26
CA VAL A 53 -6.86 10.41 -16.90
C VAL A 53 -6.19 9.05 -16.79
N SER A 54 -4.95 9.05 -16.30
CA SER A 54 -4.11 7.85 -16.20
C SER A 54 -4.65 6.83 -15.19
N SER A 55 -5.50 7.27 -14.25
CA SER A 55 -6.15 6.40 -13.26
C SER A 55 -7.33 5.58 -13.82
N GLY A 56 -7.75 5.85 -15.06
CA GLY A 56 -8.88 5.16 -15.70
C GLY A 56 -10.25 5.58 -15.19
N VAL A 57 -10.36 6.68 -14.44
CA VAL A 57 -11.65 7.28 -14.06
C VAL A 57 -11.84 8.66 -14.69
N THR A 58 -13.05 9.18 -14.68
CA THR A 58 -13.34 10.52 -15.23
C THR A 58 -12.64 11.62 -14.43
N PRO A 59 -12.30 12.78 -15.03
CA PRO A 59 -11.73 13.92 -14.29
C PRO A 59 -12.60 14.38 -13.10
N ALA A 60 -13.93 14.35 -13.26
CA ALA A 60 -14.88 14.65 -12.18
C ALA A 60 -14.87 13.61 -11.04
N ALA A 61 -14.40 12.39 -11.29
CA ALA A 61 -14.21 11.38 -10.25
C ALA A 61 -12.89 11.62 -9.49
N GLU A 62 -11.81 12.01 -10.18
CA GLU A 62 -10.56 12.41 -9.50
C GLU A 62 -10.78 13.66 -8.64
N TYR A 63 -11.46 14.68 -9.15
CA TYR A 63 -11.85 15.84 -8.33
C TYR A 63 -12.58 15.41 -7.04
N ARG A 64 -13.54 14.48 -7.14
CA ARG A 64 -14.26 13.97 -5.96
C ARG A 64 -13.38 13.16 -5.02
N ARG A 65 -12.38 12.44 -5.53
CA ARG A 65 -11.38 11.74 -4.72
C ARG A 65 -10.51 12.72 -3.94
N THR A 66 -10.04 13.78 -4.60
CA THR A 66 -9.28 14.86 -3.97
C THR A 66 -10.08 15.55 -2.86
N ILE A 67 -11.37 15.85 -3.10
CA ILE A 67 -12.25 16.36 -2.04
C ILE A 67 -12.44 15.33 -0.92
N GLY A 68 -12.54 14.04 -1.24
CA GLY A 68 -12.56 12.96 -0.25
C GLY A 68 -11.32 12.93 0.63
N ALA A 69 -10.13 13.14 0.04
CA ALA A 69 -8.87 13.23 0.77
C ALA A 69 -8.84 14.47 1.68
N MET A 70 -9.32 15.64 1.20
CA MET A 70 -9.47 16.83 2.05
C MET A 70 -10.43 16.58 3.23
N PHE A 71 -11.53 15.86 3.00
CA PHE A 71 -12.46 15.51 4.07
C PHE A 71 -11.82 14.52 5.05
N ALA A 72 -10.97 13.59 4.58
CA ALA A 72 -10.19 12.73 5.46
C ALA A 72 -9.25 13.54 6.35
N VAL A 73 -8.57 14.57 5.83
CA VAL A 73 -7.78 15.52 6.65
C VAL A 73 -8.67 16.16 7.73
N TYR A 74 -9.83 16.71 7.33
CA TYR A 74 -10.77 17.33 8.26
C TYR A 74 -11.22 16.38 9.37
N TRP A 75 -11.59 15.15 9.04
CA TRP A 75 -12.05 14.17 10.02
C TRP A 75 -10.93 13.69 10.95
N LEU A 76 -9.75 13.37 10.43
CA LEU A 76 -8.63 12.95 11.26
C LEU A 76 -8.17 14.06 12.22
N MET A 77 -8.14 15.32 11.74
CA MET A 77 -7.83 16.48 12.57
C MET A 77 -8.86 16.71 13.67
N ARG A 78 -10.06 16.10 13.62
CA ARG A 78 -11.16 16.24 14.58
C ARG A 78 -11.44 14.97 15.40
N ILE A 79 -10.49 14.04 15.45
CA ILE A 79 -10.51 12.93 16.42
C ILE A 79 -10.64 13.52 17.84
N GLY A 80 -11.54 12.94 18.64
CA GLY A 80 -11.96 13.40 19.96
C GLY A 80 -13.09 14.43 19.95
N ILE A 81 -13.64 14.80 18.79
CA ILE A 81 -14.77 15.73 18.64
C ILE A 81 -15.91 15.00 17.92
N ASP A 82 -15.85 14.95 16.59
CA ASP A 82 -16.83 14.31 15.71
C ASP A 82 -16.16 13.62 14.50
N GLY A 83 -14.82 13.63 14.48
CA GLY A 83 -13.99 13.13 13.39
C GLY A 83 -14.20 11.64 13.11
N GLU A 84 -14.25 10.84 14.18
CA GLU A 84 -14.44 9.39 14.13
C GLU A 84 -15.77 9.01 13.47
N LEU A 85 -16.82 9.81 13.74
CA LEU A 85 -18.15 9.64 13.16
C LEU A 85 -18.15 9.99 11.68
N GLY A 86 -17.64 11.18 11.33
CA GLY A 86 -17.58 11.64 9.93
C GLY A 86 -16.72 10.72 9.06
N PHE A 87 -15.59 10.26 9.59
CA PHE A 87 -14.70 9.31 8.90
C PHE A 87 -15.39 7.95 8.66
N SER A 88 -16.13 7.44 9.64
CA SER A 88 -16.72 6.10 9.60
C SER A 88 -18.06 6.03 8.88
N PHE A 89 -18.90 7.06 9.02
CA PHE A 89 -20.31 7.03 8.59
C PHE A 89 -20.66 8.11 7.55
N GLY A 90 -19.77 9.07 7.29
CA GLY A 90 -20.06 10.20 6.42
C GLY A 90 -21.03 11.20 7.05
N VAL A 91 -21.74 11.95 6.20
CA VAL A 91 -22.64 13.04 6.61
C VAL A 91 -24.06 12.90 6.06
N ASP A 92 -25.02 13.53 6.73
CA ASP A 92 -26.40 13.65 6.28
C ASP A 92 -26.61 14.83 5.29
N GLU A 93 -27.86 15.10 4.93
CA GLU A 93 -28.25 16.24 4.06
C GLU A 93 -27.90 17.62 4.63
N HIS A 94 -27.65 17.73 5.93
CA HIS A 94 -27.25 18.94 6.62
C HIS A 94 -25.73 19.02 6.83
N TRP A 95 -24.97 18.10 6.22
CA TRP A 95 -23.52 17.99 6.36
C TRP A 95 -23.08 17.71 7.80
N ALA A 96 -23.98 17.19 8.64
CA ALA A 96 -23.66 16.74 9.99
C ALA A 96 -23.20 15.27 9.96
N PRO A 97 -22.21 14.87 10.78
CA PRO A 97 -21.78 13.47 10.87
C PRO A 97 -22.95 12.55 11.23
N ARG A 98 -23.11 11.45 10.49
CA ARG A 98 -24.17 10.48 10.77
C ARG A 98 -23.87 9.76 12.09
N PRO A 99 -24.88 9.56 12.97
CA PRO A 99 -24.67 8.82 14.21
C PRO A 99 -24.43 7.33 13.92
N PRO A 100 -23.81 6.60 14.87
CA PRO A 100 -23.69 5.14 14.77
C PRO A 100 -25.09 4.50 14.77
N CYS A 101 -25.15 3.24 14.34
CA CYS A 101 -26.43 2.51 14.34
C CYS A 101 -26.94 2.42 15.79
N PRO A 102 -28.22 2.77 16.07
CA PRO A 102 -28.78 2.63 17.41
C PRO A 102 -28.67 1.17 17.91
N PRO A 103 -28.45 0.94 19.23
CA PRO A 103 -28.34 -0.42 19.78
C PRO A 103 -29.56 -1.31 19.54
N THR A 104 -30.72 -0.70 19.26
CA THR A 104 -31.99 -1.38 18.98
C THR A 104 -32.06 -1.98 17.57
N ILE A 105 -31.15 -1.58 16.68
CA ILE A 105 -31.11 -2.04 15.29
C ILE A 105 -29.83 -2.84 15.10
N THR A 106 -29.97 -4.13 14.78
CA THR A 106 -28.82 -4.96 14.42
C THR A 106 -28.28 -4.50 13.05
N PRO A 107 -27.07 -3.92 12.97
CA PRO A 107 -26.54 -3.47 11.70
C PRO A 107 -26.22 -4.67 10.81
N SER A 108 -26.39 -4.50 9.50
CA SER A 108 -26.07 -5.53 8.52
C SER A 108 -25.24 -4.96 7.36
N GLY A 109 -24.54 -5.83 6.63
CA GLY A 109 -23.77 -5.46 5.44
C GLY A 109 -22.76 -4.34 5.69
N ALA A 110 -22.88 -3.25 4.92
CA ALA A 110 -22.00 -2.08 5.03
C ALA A 110 -22.10 -1.39 6.39
N GLN A 111 -23.30 -1.31 6.99
CA GLN A 111 -23.48 -0.65 8.28
C GLN A 111 -22.75 -1.39 9.41
N LEU A 112 -22.75 -2.72 9.37
CA LEU A 112 -22.01 -3.52 10.35
C LEU A 112 -20.50 -3.29 10.21
N LYS A 113 -19.98 -3.17 8.98
CA LYS A 113 -18.57 -2.86 8.74
C LYS A 113 -18.20 -1.47 9.28
N ARG A 114 -19.03 -0.45 9.01
CA ARG A 114 -18.84 0.92 9.55
C ARG A 114 -18.85 0.94 11.08
N GLN A 115 -19.82 0.27 11.69
CA GLN A 115 -19.90 0.12 13.14
C GLN A 115 -18.67 -0.57 13.71
N THR A 116 -18.26 -1.70 13.11
CA THR A 116 -17.09 -2.46 13.54
C THR A 116 -15.81 -1.64 13.41
N PHE A 117 -15.67 -0.87 12.33
CA PHE A 117 -14.54 0.04 12.13
C PHE A 117 -14.51 1.11 13.22
N TYR A 118 -15.63 1.82 13.42
CA TYR A 118 -15.76 2.86 14.43
C TYR A 118 -15.37 2.37 15.84
N GLU A 119 -15.85 1.19 16.22
CA GLU A 119 -15.63 0.63 17.56
C GLU A 119 -14.21 0.07 17.78
N LYS A 120 -13.63 -0.55 16.75
CA LYS A 120 -12.36 -1.29 16.90
C LYS A 120 -11.14 -0.53 16.40
N GLN A 121 -11.31 0.55 15.65
CA GLN A 121 -10.21 1.37 15.17
C GLN A 121 -9.52 2.06 16.36
N GLU A 122 -8.20 1.96 16.42
CA GLU A 122 -7.39 2.64 17.42
C GLU A 122 -7.21 4.12 17.05
N TRP A 123 -8.26 4.93 17.27
CA TRP A 123 -8.30 6.35 16.90
C TRP A 123 -7.15 7.16 17.50
N ARG A 124 -6.73 6.82 18.73
CA ARG A 124 -5.57 7.46 19.38
C ARG A 124 -4.29 7.33 18.55
N LYS A 125 -4.01 6.15 17.96
CA LYS A 125 -2.82 5.94 17.11
C LYS A 125 -2.86 6.80 15.84
N LEU A 126 -4.05 7.02 15.27
CA LEU A 126 -4.22 7.92 14.13
C LEU A 126 -3.99 9.38 14.52
N GLN A 127 -4.44 9.79 15.71
CA GLN A 127 -4.14 11.13 16.23
C GLN A 127 -2.67 11.29 16.58
N ASP A 128 -2.03 10.27 17.16
CA ASP A 128 -0.61 10.27 17.47
C ASP A 128 0.24 10.43 16.19
N LEU A 129 -0.19 9.84 15.06
CA LEU A 129 0.46 10.09 13.76
C LEU A 129 0.41 11.58 13.36
N LEU A 130 -0.71 12.28 13.62
CA LEU A 130 -0.81 13.72 13.36
C LEU A 130 0.08 14.54 14.31
N VAL A 131 0.26 14.08 15.55
CA VAL A 131 1.19 14.67 16.52
C VAL A 131 2.64 14.47 16.07
N ASP A 132 3.00 13.25 15.67
CA ASP A 132 4.32 12.91 15.14
C ASP A 132 4.64 13.73 13.88
N ALA A 133 3.63 13.98 13.03
CA ALA A 133 3.74 14.84 11.84
C ALA A 133 3.81 16.34 12.17
N GLN A 134 3.74 16.72 13.44
CA GLN A 134 3.67 18.10 13.94
C GLN A 134 2.49 18.88 13.35
N MET A 135 1.39 18.20 13.01
CA MET A 135 0.12 18.85 12.65
C MET A 135 -0.72 19.17 13.88
N LEU A 136 -0.52 18.41 14.96
CA LEU A 136 -1.13 18.60 16.26
C LEU A 136 -0.05 18.66 17.35
N HIS A 137 -0.26 19.49 18.36
CA HIS A 137 0.57 19.57 19.56
C HIS A 137 -0.25 19.14 20.76
N ARG A 138 0.19 18.09 21.47
CA ARG A 138 -0.50 17.57 22.65
C ARG A 138 -0.12 18.38 23.90
N LYS A 139 -1.12 18.88 24.62
CA LYS A 139 -0.98 19.59 25.90
C LYS A 139 -1.03 18.61 27.09
N GLU A 140 -0.79 19.13 28.30
CA GLU A 140 -0.74 18.34 29.54
C GLU A 140 -2.05 17.59 29.86
N ASP A 141 -3.19 18.10 29.40
CA ASP A 141 -4.54 17.56 29.63
C ASP A 141 -5.04 16.62 28.52
N ASP A 142 -4.15 16.15 27.63
CA ASP A 142 -4.46 15.38 26.43
C ASP A 142 -5.26 16.19 25.37
N GLU A 143 -5.49 17.49 25.60
CA GLU A 143 -6.00 18.40 24.56
C GLU A 143 -4.94 18.55 23.46
N VAL A 144 -5.39 18.68 22.20
CA VAL A 144 -4.50 18.88 21.06
C VAL A 144 -4.78 20.21 20.38
N GLU A 145 -3.71 20.96 20.11
CA GLU A 145 -3.70 22.23 19.40
C GLU A 145 -3.22 22.05 17.96
N VAL A 146 -3.77 22.83 17.03
CA VAL A 146 -3.44 22.72 15.61
C VAL A 146 -2.19 23.50 15.27
N ASP A 147 -1.24 22.85 14.61
CA ASP A 147 -0.19 23.55 13.89
C ASP A 147 -0.74 24.05 12.55
N ILE A 148 -1.01 25.36 12.48
CA ILE A 148 -1.68 25.98 11.35
C ILE A 148 -0.85 25.83 10.07
N GLU A 149 0.47 26.00 10.18
CA GLU A 149 1.35 26.01 9.02
C GLU A 149 1.52 24.61 8.42
N ARG A 150 1.74 23.61 9.28
CA ARG A 150 1.83 22.21 8.86
C ARG A 150 0.52 21.69 8.29
N THR A 151 -0.61 22.07 8.90
CA THR A 151 -1.94 21.71 8.41
C THR A 151 -2.21 22.34 7.04
N LEU A 152 -1.85 23.61 6.87
CA LEU A 152 -1.98 24.31 5.59
C LEU A 152 -1.12 23.65 4.50
N ALA A 153 0.10 23.21 4.83
CA ALA A 153 0.97 22.50 3.90
C ALA A 153 0.33 21.21 3.39
N LEU A 154 -0.30 20.42 4.28
CA LEU A 154 -1.03 19.22 3.87
C LEU A 154 -2.23 19.56 2.98
N LEU A 155 -3.05 20.55 3.36
CA LEU A 155 -4.20 20.95 2.55
C LEU A 155 -3.80 21.43 1.14
N ALA A 156 -2.72 22.20 1.05
CA ALA A 156 -2.17 22.64 -0.23
C ALA A 156 -1.69 21.44 -1.05
N LEU A 157 -0.88 20.55 -0.47
CA LEU A 157 -0.45 19.30 -1.12
C LEU A 157 -1.65 18.49 -1.61
N THR A 158 -2.65 18.23 -0.77
CA THR A 158 -3.86 17.50 -1.17
C THR A 158 -4.55 18.16 -2.37
N ALA A 159 -4.58 19.50 -2.44
CA ALA A 159 -5.22 20.20 -3.55
C ALA A 159 -4.57 19.94 -4.92
N PHE A 160 -3.25 19.77 -4.97
CA PHE A 160 -2.53 19.62 -6.25
C PHE A 160 -1.88 18.24 -6.47
N HIS A 161 -1.83 17.37 -5.46
CA HIS A 161 -1.15 16.07 -5.51
C HIS A 161 -1.50 15.26 -6.78
N ASP A 162 -2.79 15.09 -7.00
CA ASP A 162 -3.33 14.24 -8.05
C ASP A 162 -3.60 14.97 -9.37
N VAL A 163 -3.27 16.25 -9.48
CA VAL A 163 -3.53 17.03 -10.70
C VAL A 163 -2.79 16.42 -11.89
N MET A 164 -1.62 15.81 -11.67
CA MET A 164 -0.85 15.13 -12.70
C MET A 164 -1.44 13.78 -13.13
N LYS A 165 -2.56 13.34 -12.56
CA LYS A 165 -3.34 12.24 -13.15
C LYS A 165 -4.09 12.67 -14.42
N VAL A 166 -4.31 13.97 -14.60
CA VAL A 166 -4.91 14.55 -15.82
C VAL A 166 -3.84 14.59 -16.92
N GLU A 167 -4.00 13.77 -17.95
CA GLU A 167 -2.99 13.55 -19.00
C GLU A 167 -2.67 14.83 -19.76
N ALA A 168 -3.67 15.71 -19.95
CA ALA A 168 -3.51 17.03 -20.57
C ALA A 168 -2.53 17.96 -19.83
N LEU A 169 -2.20 17.66 -18.57
CA LEU A 169 -1.31 18.47 -17.72
C LEU A 169 0.08 17.87 -17.56
N LEU A 170 0.33 16.67 -18.10
CA LEU A 170 1.60 15.99 -17.93
C LEU A 170 2.75 16.81 -18.56
N PRO A 171 3.83 17.06 -17.81
CA PRO A 171 4.95 17.83 -18.30
C PRO A 171 5.79 17.01 -19.28
N ARG A 172 6.48 17.73 -20.17
CA ARG A 172 7.59 17.19 -20.96
C ARG A 172 8.91 17.67 -20.39
N VAL A 173 9.90 16.80 -20.36
CA VAL A 173 11.24 17.16 -19.91
C VAL A 173 11.84 18.16 -20.90
N LEU A 174 12.18 19.37 -20.45
CA LEU A 174 12.87 20.37 -21.26
C LEU A 174 14.34 20.00 -21.48
N GLU A 175 14.92 20.42 -22.61
CA GLU A 175 16.34 20.18 -22.96
C GLU A 175 17.30 20.67 -21.86
N ASP A 176 17.01 21.82 -21.25
CA ASP A 176 17.86 22.43 -20.21
C ASP A 176 17.79 21.72 -18.85
N HIS A 177 16.84 20.80 -18.64
CA HIS A 177 16.64 20.12 -17.36
C HIS A 177 17.33 18.75 -17.28
N HIS A 178 18.04 18.33 -18.33
CA HIS A 178 18.73 17.04 -18.44
C HIS A 178 17.81 15.83 -18.13
N ASP A 179 18.41 14.65 -17.90
CA ASP A 179 17.66 13.44 -17.54
C ASP A 179 17.02 13.60 -16.15
N PHE A 180 15.69 13.56 -16.08
CA PHE A 180 14.94 13.69 -14.83
C PHE A 180 14.35 12.33 -14.41
N CYS A 181 14.85 11.75 -13.32
CA CYS A 181 14.39 10.47 -12.79
C CYS A 181 14.33 9.31 -13.81
N GLY A 182 15.16 9.36 -14.86
CA GLY A 182 15.22 8.37 -15.95
C GLY A 182 14.44 8.74 -17.21
N PHE A 183 13.72 9.86 -17.22
CA PHE A 183 13.11 10.46 -18.41
C PHE A 183 14.10 11.41 -19.09
N LYS A 184 14.20 11.32 -20.41
CA LYS A 184 15.10 12.15 -21.23
C LYS A 184 14.39 13.41 -21.72
N ALA A 185 15.16 14.40 -22.17
CA ALA A 185 14.61 15.59 -22.83
C ALA A 185 13.63 15.21 -23.96
N GLY A 186 12.44 15.83 -23.95
CA GLY A 186 11.34 15.57 -24.87
C GLY A 186 10.32 14.52 -24.39
N ASP A 187 10.71 13.65 -23.46
CA ASP A 187 9.81 12.62 -22.91
C ASP A 187 8.67 13.24 -22.12
N VAL A 188 7.46 12.66 -22.26
CA VAL A 188 6.35 12.95 -21.36
C VAL A 188 6.54 12.14 -20.10
N ILE A 189 6.49 12.79 -18.94
CA ILE A 189 6.52 12.09 -17.66
C ILE A 189 5.11 11.56 -17.40
N ASN A 190 4.89 10.27 -17.60
CA ASN A 190 3.58 9.63 -17.46
C ASN A 190 3.28 9.07 -16.06
N ASP A 191 4.30 9.02 -15.20
CA ASP A 191 4.15 8.73 -13.78
C ASP A 191 3.77 10.03 -13.04
N HIS A 192 2.57 10.09 -12.50
CA HIS A 192 2.01 11.31 -11.90
C HIS A 192 2.81 11.86 -10.71
N ASP A 193 3.42 11.00 -9.89
CA ASP A 193 4.22 11.43 -8.74
C ASP A 193 5.54 12.07 -9.24
N ILE A 194 6.18 11.44 -10.23
CA ILE A 194 7.40 11.99 -10.86
C ILE A 194 7.07 13.29 -11.62
N ALA A 195 5.91 13.34 -12.29
CA ALA A 195 5.45 14.52 -13.01
C ALA A 195 5.22 15.69 -12.05
N LEU A 196 4.59 15.45 -10.89
CA LEU A 196 4.41 16.49 -9.88
C LEU A 196 5.76 16.90 -9.29
N GLY A 197 6.66 15.96 -9.00
CA GLY A 197 8.03 16.25 -8.56
C GLY A 197 8.76 17.18 -9.53
N TYR A 198 8.65 16.93 -10.84
CA TYR A 198 9.23 17.78 -11.88
C TYR A 198 8.66 19.20 -11.89
N VAL A 199 7.34 19.34 -11.74
CA VAL A 199 6.67 20.65 -11.66
C VAL A 199 7.10 21.40 -10.39
N LEU A 200 7.19 20.74 -9.23
CA LEU A 200 7.62 21.36 -7.98
C LEU A 200 9.09 21.82 -8.00
N GLU A 201 9.94 21.17 -8.80
CA GLU A 201 11.34 21.50 -8.96
C GLU A 201 11.55 22.65 -9.96
N HIS A 202 10.92 22.57 -11.13
CA HIS A 202 11.24 23.45 -12.25
C HIS A 202 10.17 24.51 -12.57
N PHE A 203 8.92 24.30 -12.16
CA PHE A 203 7.77 25.15 -12.52
C PHE A 203 6.88 25.42 -11.31
N SER A 204 7.49 25.61 -10.14
CA SER A 204 6.76 25.75 -8.88
C SER A 204 5.78 26.93 -8.90
N ASP A 205 6.07 27.98 -9.66
CA ASP A 205 5.22 29.15 -9.91
C ASP A 205 3.85 28.84 -10.55
N THR A 206 3.73 27.67 -11.19
CA THR A 206 2.44 27.17 -11.73
C THR A 206 1.50 26.61 -10.65
N LEU A 207 2.03 26.33 -9.45
CA LEU A 207 1.31 25.84 -8.28
C LEU A 207 1.33 26.91 -7.18
N PRO A 208 0.47 27.95 -7.29
CA PRO A 208 0.50 29.09 -6.37
C PRO A 208 0.33 28.70 -4.90
N SER A 209 -0.40 27.60 -4.62
CA SER A 209 -0.62 27.13 -3.25
C SER A 209 0.66 26.55 -2.65
N PHE A 210 1.53 25.95 -3.46
CA PHE A 210 2.86 25.52 -3.04
C PHE A 210 3.80 26.70 -2.80
N VAL A 211 3.83 27.67 -3.72
CA VAL A 211 4.69 28.86 -3.60
C VAL A 211 4.34 29.71 -2.39
N ALA A 212 3.06 29.76 -2.03
CA ALA A 212 2.60 30.50 -0.86
C ALA A 212 3.02 29.86 0.48
N LEU A 213 3.48 28.60 0.49
CA LEU A 213 3.98 27.95 1.69
C LEU A 213 5.36 28.48 2.09
N PRO A 214 5.71 28.51 3.39
CA PRO A 214 7.08 28.78 3.81
C PRO A 214 8.05 27.70 3.32
N ALA A 215 9.32 28.09 3.15
CA ALA A 215 10.32 27.25 2.49
C ALA A 215 10.52 25.87 3.14
N HIS A 216 10.39 25.76 4.47
CA HIS A 216 10.53 24.49 5.16
C HIS A 216 9.33 23.55 4.92
N GLN A 217 8.11 24.07 4.77
CA GLN A 217 6.96 23.27 4.37
C GLN A 217 7.01 22.89 2.89
N GLN A 218 7.50 23.78 2.02
CA GLN A 218 7.77 23.44 0.61
C GLN A 218 8.71 22.23 0.51
N LYS A 219 9.73 22.17 1.39
CA LYS A 219 10.66 21.04 1.48
C LYS A 219 9.95 19.76 1.91
N SER A 220 9.12 19.80 2.95
CA SER A 220 8.33 18.64 3.41
C SER A 220 7.38 18.14 2.31
N VAL A 221 6.74 19.05 1.58
CA VAL A 221 5.88 18.73 0.43
C VAL A 221 6.69 18.05 -0.68
N ARG A 222 7.84 18.59 -1.09
CA ARG A 222 8.71 17.96 -2.10
C ARG A 222 9.16 16.57 -1.68
N PHE A 223 9.48 16.39 -0.40
CA PHE A 223 9.85 15.08 0.13
C PHE A 223 8.75 14.03 -0.07
N THR A 224 7.46 14.40 0.05
CA THR A 224 6.36 13.45 -0.19
C THR A 224 6.31 12.92 -1.63
N GLN A 225 6.90 13.65 -2.58
CA GLN A 225 6.94 13.31 -3.99
C GLN A 225 8.25 12.62 -4.40
N ALA A 226 9.16 12.40 -3.45
CA ALA A 226 10.41 11.71 -3.73
C ALA A 226 10.15 10.22 -4.01
N LYS A 227 10.90 9.64 -4.94
CA LYS A 227 10.81 8.21 -5.26
C LYS A 227 11.45 7.35 -4.16
N MET A 228 10.75 7.16 -3.05
CA MET A 228 11.25 6.47 -1.84
C MET A 228 11.53 4.97 -2.08
N GLY A 229 10.88 4.35 -3.06
CA GLY A 229 11.01 2.90 -3.31
C GLY A 229 10.53 2.04 -2.15
N PHE A 230 9.73 2.61 -1.25
CA PHE A 230 9.20 1.95 -0.07
C PHE A 230 7.91 1.20 -0.43
N ASN A 231 7.87 -0.09 -0.16
CA ASN A 231 6.64 -0.89 -0.25
C ASN A 231 6.16 -1.23 1.16
N HIS A 232 5.08 -0.59 1.56
CA HIS A 232 4.53 -0.76 2.91
C HIS A 232 4.01 -2.19 3.15
N GLY A 233 3.47 -2.84 2.12
CA GLY A 233 3.04 -4.24 2.16
C GLY A 233 4.18 -5.18 2.59
N TRP A 234 5.39 -4.94 2.09
CA TRP A 234 6.57 -5.72 2.45
C TRP A 234 6.95 -5.58 3.93
N LEU A 235 6.78 -4.40 4.53
CA LEU A 235 7.02 -4.20 5.97
C LEU A 235 5.96 -4.92 6.82
N VAL A 236 4.67 -4.66 6.56
CA VAL A 236 3.58 -5.21 7.40
C VAL A 236 3.45 -6.73 7.31
N GLN A 237 4.15 -7.34 6.36
CA GLN A 237 4.26 -8.78 6.20
C GLN A 237 5.66 -9.32 6.53
N ALA A 238 6.61 -8.46 6.90
CA ALA A 238 8.01 -8.78 7.10
C ALA A 238 8.63 -9.60 5.94
N GLU A 239 8.20 -9.31 4.71
CA GLU A 239 8.51 -10.07 3.51
C GLU A 239 9.89 -9.72 2.94
N ALA A 240 10.23 -8.44 2.90
CA ALA A 240 11.49 -7.95 2.35
C ALA A 240 12.60 -7.88 3.40
N PRO A 241 13.87 -8.07 2.99
CA PRO A 241 15.00 -7.71 3.84
C PRO A 241 15.11 -6.18 4.00
N PRO A 242 15.70 -5.69 5.10
CA PRO A 242 15.87 -4.27 5.42
C PRO A 242 16.33 -3.38 4.25
N SER A 243 17.37 -3.78 3.53
CA SER A 243 17.93 -2.97 2.43
C SER A 243 16.94 -2.75 1.28
N ALA A 244 16.23 -3.80 0.85
CA ALA A 244 15.22 -3.69 -0.19
C ALA A 244 14.01 -2.87 0.24
N LEU A 245 13.67 -2.93 1.53
CA LEU A 245 12.52 -2.25 2.09
C LEU A 245 12.78 -0.75 2.32
N PHE A 246 13.90 -0.43 2.98
CA PHE A 246 14.17 0.88 3.51
C PHE A 246 15.36 1.59 2.85
N GLY A 247 16.23 0.90 2.12
CA GLY A 247 17.51 1.46 1.68
C GLY A 247 17.37 2.74 0.85
N LYS A 248 16.50 2.72 -0.17
CA LYS A 248 16.24 3.91 -0.97
C LYS A 248 15.53 5.02 -0.17
N PHE A 249 14.61 4.63 0.72
CA PHE A 249 13.91 5.58 1.57
C PHE A 249 14.88 6.29 2.53
N LYS A 250 15.76 5.54 3.19
CA LYS A 250 16.82 6.06 4.05
C LYS A 250 17.76 6.98 3.29
N GLN A 251 18.13 6.64 2.05
CA GLN A 251 18.94 7.52 1.20
C GLN A 251 18.27 8.88 0.94
N VAL A 252 16.96 8.89 0.66
CA VAL A 252 16.19 10.14 0.47
C VAL A 252 16.18 10.96 1.77
N ILE A 253 15.89 10.32 2.90
CA ILE A 253 15.88 10.98 4.22
C ILE A 253 17.23 11.65 4.52
N LEU A 254 18.34 10.93 4.29
CA LEU A 254 19.69 11.42 4.54
C LEU A 254 20.10 12.53 3.58
N LYS A 255 19.76 12.41 2.29
CA LYS A 255 20.11 13.40 1.26
C LYS A 255 19.44 14.75 1.53
N ASP A 256 18.16 14.72 1.86
CA ASP A 256 17.35 15.93 1.95
C ASP A 256 17.28 16.49 3.38
N THR A 257 18.10 16.01 4.33
CA THR A 257 18.08 16.45 5.74
C THR A 257 16.66 16.46 6.32
N VAL A 258 15.94 15.37 6.08
CA VAL A 258 14.54 15.17 6.46
C VAL A 258 14.48 14.79 7.93
N VAL A 259 13.55 15.41 8.68
CA VAL A 259 13.34 15.06 10.10
C VAL A 259 12.22 14.02 10.26
N ALA A 260 12.13 13.37 11.42
CA ALA A 260 11.09 12.38 11.69
C ALA A 260 9.67 12.91 11.44
N ALA A 261 9.42 14.19 11.75
CA ALA A 261 8.14 14.83 11.49
C ALA A 261 7.76 14.91 10.00
N ASP A 262 8.75 14.99 9.10
CA ASP A 262 8.50 14.97 7.64
C ASP A 262 8.17 13.57 7.15
N VAL A 263 8.80 12.53 7.73
CA VAL A 263 8.45 11.12 7.48
C VAL A 263 7.01 10.85 7.92
N ALA A 264 6.63 11.29 9.12
CA ALA A 264 5.25 11.19 9.60
C ALA A 264 4.28 11.97 8.72
N PHE A 265 4.65 13.19 8.27
CA PHE A 265 3.85 13.99 7.34
C PHE A 265 3.58 13.26 6.01
N TYR A 266 4.59 12.58 5.44
CA TYR A 266 4.39 11.72 4.27
C TYR A 266 3.35 10.62 4.53
N PHE A 267 3.36 9.99 5.71
CA PHE A 267 2.38 8.96 6.05
C PHE A 267 0.97 9.51 6.31
N VAL A 268 0.84 10.73 6.85
CA VAL A 268 -0.47 11.40 6.94
C VAL A 268 -1.02 11.68 5.54
N HIS A 269 -0.18 12.17 4.63
CA HIS A 269 -0.55 12.37 3.23
C HIS A 269 -1.00 11.05 2.58
N TRP A 270 -0.19 9.99 2.65
CA TRP A 270 -0.55 8.67 2.14
C TRP A 270 -1.87 8.14 2.70
N LEU A 271 -2.07 8.28 4.02
CA LEU A 271 -3.28 7.84 4.70
C LEU A 271 -4.51 8.62 4.19
N THR A 272 -4.41 9.94 4.07
CA THR A 272 -5.54 10.79 3.66
C THR A 272 -5.86 10.65 2.18
N ASP A 273 -4.86 10.51 1.32
CA ASP A 273 -5.03 10.20 -0.11
C ASP A 273 -5.77 8.86 -0.30
N LEU A 274 -5.29 7.81 0.37
CA LEU A 274 -5.93 6.49 0.30
C LEU A 274 -7.34 6.51 0.91
N ALA A 275 -7.57 7.27 1.98
CA ALA A 275 -8.90 7.47 2.55
C ALA A 275 -9.89 8.11 1.55
N GLY A 276 -9.38 9.01 0.70
CA GLY A 276 -10.11 9.71 -0.36
C GLY A 276 -10.27 8.95 -1.67
N ALA A 277 -9.69 7.73 -1.79
CA ALA A 277 -9.64 7.00 -3.06
C ALA A 277 -11.02 6.56 -3.64
N GLU A 278 -12.12 6.80 -2.94
CA GLU A 278 -13.48 6.55 -3.44
C GLU A 278 -14.17 7.88 -3.79
N PRO A 279 -14.81 8.01 -4.96
CA PRO A 279 -15.41 9.27 -5.43
C PRO A 279 -16.78 9.57 -4.79
N SER A 280 -16.91 9.29 -3.50
CA SER A 280 -18.10 9.38 -2.65
C SER A 280 -17.78 10.14 -1.34
N PRO A 281 -17.26 11.39 -1.42
CA PRO A 281 -16.68 12.09 -0.27
C PRO A 281 -17.65 12.27 0.92
N LEU A 282 -18.97 12.32 0.67
CA LEU A 282 -19.99 12.49 1.72
C LEU A 282 -20.31 11.19 2.49
N GLU A 283 -19.85 10.03 2.02
CA GLU A 283 -20.08 8.73 2.66
C GLU A 283 -18.93 8.32 3.62
N GLY A 284 -18.07 9.26 3.97
CA GLY A 284 -16.88 9.03 4.80
C GLY A 284 -15.75 8.34 4.04
N SER A 285 -14.80 7.74 4.75
CA SER A 285 -13.67 7.03 4.14
C SER A 285 -14.04 5.60 3.71
N GLU A 286 -14.86 5.47 2.67
CA GLU A 286 -15.34 4.16 2.21
C GLU A 286 -14.21 3.18 1.87
N LYS A 287 -13.07 3.70 1.39
CA LYS A 287 -11.90 2.88 1.08
C LYS A 287 -11.48 2.08 2.31
N PHE A 288 -11.21 2.74 3.43
CA PHE A 288 -10.77 2.07 4.65
C PHE A 288 -11.89 1.31 5.34
N VAL A 289 -13.08 1.91 5.39
CA VAL A 289 -14.17 1.39 6.22
C VAL A 289 -14.85 0.17 5.59
N LEU A 290 -15.00 0.14 4.27
CA LEU A 290 -15.77 -0.90 3.58
C LEU A 290 -14.93 -1.87 2.76
N LYS A 291 -13.83 -1.37 2.17
CA LYS A 291 -13.07 -2.07 1.12
C LYS A 291 -11.68 -2.53 1.56
N PHE A 292 -11.11 -1.93 2.61
CA PHE A 292 -9.80 -2.30 3.12
C PHE A 292 -9.93 -3.26 4.31
N PRO A 293 -9.20 -4.38 4.35
CA PRO A 293 -9.24 -5.27 5.51
C PRO A 293 -8.71 -4.58 6.77
N MET A 294 -9.50 -4.53 7.84
CA MET A 294 -9.12 -3.84 9.08
C MET A 294 -7.81 -4.34 9.70
N VAL A 295 -7.57 -5.65 9.69
CA VAL A 295 -6.33 -6.24 10.23
C VAL A 295 -5.11 -5.73 9.47
N VAL A 296 -5.25 -5.54 8.15
CA VAL A 296 -4.20 -4.98 7.32
C VAL A 296 -4.02 -3.50 7.69
N LEU A 297 -5.08 -2.69 7.72
CA LEU A 297 -4.98 -1.27 8.10
C LEU A 297 -4.34 -1.07 9.48
N ALA A 298 -4.73 -1.86 10.48
CA ALA A 298 -4.14 -1.80 11.81
C ALA A 298 -2.62 -2.06 11.79
N SER A 299 -2.18 -3.00 10.94
CA SER A 299 -0.75 -3.30 10.76
C SER A 299 0.00 -2.13 10.10
N PHE A 300 -0.63 -1.44 9.14
CA PHE A 300 -0.08 -0.23 8.52
C PHE A 300 0.06 0.90 9.56
N ILE A 301 -1.02 1.20 10.30
CA ILE A 301 -1.02 2.26 11.32
C ILE A 301 0.03 1.98 12.39
N LYS A 302 0.13 0.73 12.86
CA LYS A 302 1.14 0.31 13.83
C LYS A 302 2.57 0.55 13.32
N SER A 303 2.81 0.30 12.05
CA SER A 303 4.17 0.43 11.52
C SER A 303 4.65 1.87 11.35
N PHE A 304 3.76 2.88 11.32
CA PHE A 304 4.18 4.27 11.13
C PHE A 304 5.14 4.76 12.22
N SER A 305 4.87 4.45 13.49
CA SER A 305 5.74 4.84 14.60
C SER A 305 7.14 4.25 14.46
N VAL A 306 7.24 3.01 13.97
CA VAL A 306 8.52 2.35 13.75
C VAL A 306 9.25 2.94 12.55
N ILE A 307 8.54 3.28 11.46
CA ILE A 307 9.17 3.87 10.28
C ILE A 307 9.68 5.30 10.55
N ASN A 308 9.02 6.06 11.43
CA ASN A 308 9.49 7.38 11.84
C ASN A 308 10.92 7.33 12.42
N GLU A 309 11.27 6.23 13.08
CA GLU A 309 12.61 5.99 13.62
C GLU A 309 13.67 5.83 12.53
N LEU A 310 13.30 5.63 11.26
CA LEU A 310 14.24 5.59 10.14
C LEU A 310 14.97 6.92 9.95
N ALA A 311 14.52 8.02 10.56
CA ALA A 311 15.32 9.25 10.63
C ALA A 311 16.59 9.09 11.48
N HIS A 312 16.59 8.19 12.48
CA HIS A 312 17.62 8.11 13.52
C HIS A 312 18.30 6.75 13.62
N LYS A 313 17.61 5.68 13.22
CA LYS A 313 18.07 4.29 13.26
C LYS A 313 18.44 3.79 11.87
N THR A 314 19.20 2.70 11.82
CA THR A 314 19.48 1.95 10.59
C THR A 314 18.25 1.18 10.11
N GLU A 315 18.26 0.78 8.84
CA GLU A 315 17.21 -0.03 8.22
C GLU A 315 16.98 -1.33 9.00
N THR A 316 18.05 -1.96 9.48
CA THR A 316 17.99 -3.23 10.22
C THR A 316 17.43 -3.05 11.63
N GLU A 317 17.83 -2.01 12.35
CA GLU A 317 17.29 -1.69 13.67
C GLU A 317 15.79 -1.39 13.61
N VAL A 318 15.34 -0.61 12.63
CA VAL A 318 13.91 -0.32 12.40
C VAL A 318 13.12 -1.60 12.14
N MET A 319 13.65 -2.48 11.28
CA MET A 319 13.02 -3.77 11.02
C MET A 319 12.95 -4.65 12.28
N GLU A 320 14.01 -4.69 13.08
CA GLU A 320 14.05 -5.47 14.32
C GLU A 320 13.05 -4.95 15.35
N ASP A 321 12.99 -3.63 15.57
CA ASP A 321 12.04 -2.99 16.47
C ASP A 321 10.59 -3.31 16.07
N TYR A 322 10.30 -3.32 14.76
CA TYR A 322 8.99 -3.72 14.24
C TYR A 322 8.67 -5.18 14.59
N LEU A 323 9.62 -6.10 14.39
CA LEU A 323 9.44 -7.53 14.70
C LEU A 323 9.23 -7.77 16.19
N VAL A 324 9.96 -7.05 17.04
CA VAL A 324 9.84 -7.10 18.51
C VAL A 324 8.49 -6.59 18.97
N SER A 325 8.09 -5.38 18.53
CA SER A 325 6.78 -4.81 18.84
C SER A 325 5.64 -5.71 18.35
N TYR A 326 5.81 -6.38 17.21
CA TYR A 326 4.83 -7.35 16.72
C TYR A 326 4.71 -8.56 17.64
N TRP A 327 5.84 -9.11 18.10
CA TRP A 327 5.84 -10.25 19.01
C TRP A 327 5.20 -9.92 20.37
N ASP A 328 5.59 -8.79 20.96
CA ASP A 328 5.14 -8.40 22.31
C ASP A 328 3.63 -8.15 22.36
N GLU A 329 3.08 -7.47 21.34
CA GLU A 329 1.64 -7.17 21.29
C GLU A 329 0.78 -8.41 21.02
N ALA A 330 1.33 -9.47 20.40
CA ALA A 330 0.55 -10.68 20.17
C ALA A 330 0.13 -11.34 21.49
N GLY A 331 0.98 -11.34 22.52
CA GLY A 331 0.65 -11.82 23.87
C GLY A 331 0.43 -13.34 24.03
N PHE A 332 0.14 -14.09 22.94
CA PHE A 332 -0.12 -15.53 22.97
C PHE A 332 1.01 -16.40 22.39
N LEU A 333 2.11 -15.80 21.92
CA LEU A 333 3.21 -16.50 21.23
C LEU A 333 4.25 -17.09 22.19
N GLY A 334 4.14 -16.83 23.49
CA GLY A 334 5.11 -17.24 24.49
C GLY A 334 6.35 -16.33 24.50
N PRO A 335 7.48 -16.80 25.07
CA PRO A 335 8.67 -15.97 25.21
C PRO A 335 9.24 -15.62 23.83
N MET A 336 9.75 -14.39 23.73
CA MET A 336 10.40 -13.89 22.53
C MET A 336 11.61 -14.75 22.16
N PRO A 337 11.76 -15.16 20.88
CA PRO A 337 12.85 -16.03 20.49
C PRO A 337 14.18 -15.27 20.53
N VAL A 338 15.26 -16.01 20.84
CA VAL A 338 16.62 -15.50 20.92
C VAL A 338 17.57 -16.43 20.16
N GLY A 339 18.70 -15.89 19.70
CA GLY A 339 19.75 -16.67 19.02
C GLY A 339 19.60 -16.71 17.50
N SER A 340 20.27 -17.68 16.87
CA SER A 340 20.42 -17.72 15.41
C SER A 340 19.10 -17.80 14.64
N GLU A 341 18.06 -18.38 15.25
CA GLU A 341 16.74 -18.63 14.66
C GLU A 341 15.75 -17.48 14.86
N ALA A 342 16.05 -16.52 15.75
CA ALA A 342 15.08 -15.54 16.25
C ALA A 342 14.39 -14.73 15.14
N ILE A 343 15.18 -14.13 14.24
CA ILE A 343 14.68 -13.28 13.16
C ILE A 343 13.82 -14.07 12.17
N ALA A 344 14.22 -15.29 11.82
CA ALA A 344 13.43 -16.12 10.91
C ALA A 344 12.05 -16.44 11.50
N VAL A 345 12.01 -16.87 12.77
CA VAL A 345 10.74 -17.16 13.46
C VAL A 345 9.86 -15.92 13.59
N MET A 346 10.42 -14.78 14.00
CA MET A 346 9.69 -13.52 14.10
C MET A 346 9.09 -13.10 12.75
N ARG A 347 9.88 -13.13 11.66
CA ARG A 347 9.40 -12.78 10.32
C ARG A 347 8.30 -13.73 9.85
N LEU A 348 8.44 -15.04 10.07
CA LEU A 348 7.42 -16.04 9.70
C LEU A 348 6.10 -15.85 10.45
N ILE A 349 6.15 -15.42 11.72
CA ILE A 349 4.96 -15.06 12.50
C ILE A 349 4.23 -13.85 11.89
N VAL A 350 4.97 -12.80 11.52
CA VAL A 350 4.36 -11.63 10.85
C VAL A 350 3.75 -12.05 9.50
N GLN A 351 4.45 -12.88 8.72
CA GLN A 351 3.95 -13.42 7.45
C GLN A 351 2.65 -14.22 7.59
N ALA A 352 2.46 -14.94 8.70
CA ALA A 352 1.25 -15.72 8.98
C ALA A 352 0.01 -14.83 9.28
N GLN A 353 0.20 -13.59 9.74
CA GLN A 353 -0.79 -12.52 9.99
C GLN A 353 -1.92 -12.77 10.99
N THR A 354 -2.43 -14.00 11.15
CA THR A 354 -3.56 -14.32 12.04
C THR A 354 -3.17 -15.29 13.14
N ALA A 355 -3.78 -15.17 14.31
CA ALA A 355 -3.40 -15.94 15.50
C ALA A 355 -3.46 -17.47 15.26
N ASP A 356 -4.51 -17.96 14.59
CA ASP A 356 -4.69 -19.37 14.22
C ASP A 356 -3.55 -19.90 13.35
N LYS A 357 -2.95 -19.02 12.53
CA LYS A 357 -1.82 -19.36 11.67
C LYS A 357 -0.47 -19.13 12.34
N GLN A 358 -0.39 -18.21 13.29
CA GLN A 358 0.84 -17.90 14.00
C GLN A 358 1.22 -18.97 15.01
N VAL A 359 0.24 -19.47 15.77
CA VAL A 359 0.44 -20.49 16.83
C VAL A 359 1.24 -21.72 16.37
N PRO A 360 0.99 -22.34 15.19
CA PRO A 360 1.75 -23.53 14.78
C PRO A 360 3.19 -23.24 14.32
N ILE A 361 3.56 -22.00 13.98
CA ILE A 361 4.86 -21.67 13.38
C ILE A 361 6.06 -22.04 14.28
N PRO A 362 6.11 -21.69 15.58
CA PRO A 362 7.27 -22.02 16.41
C PRO A 362 7.47 -23.55 16.59
N ASN A 363 6.38 -24.31 16.62
CA ASN A 363 6.45 -25.78 16.72
C ASN A 363 6.90 -26.40 15.41
N ALA A 364 6.32 -25.96 14.29
CA ALA A 364 6.69 -26.39 12.96
C ALA A 364 8.16 -26.09 12.65
N PHE A 365 8.63 -24.87 12.98
CA PHE A 365 10.04 -24.50 12.82
C PHE A 365 10.95 -25.43 13.61
N ARG A 366 10.61 -25.77 14.86
CA ARG A 366 11.36 -26.73 15.68
C ARG A 366 11.34 -28.16 15.13
N GLY A 367 10.31 -28.55 14.39
CA GLY A 367 10.19 -29.86 13.73
C GLY A 367 11.10 -30.04 12.51
N LEU A 368 11.48 -28.93 11.86
CA LEU A 368 12.32 -28.93 10.66
C LEU A 368 13.65 -29.69 10.83
N SER A 369 14.19 -30.15 9.70
CA SER A 369 15.57 -30.64 9.64
C SER A 369 16.55 -29.54 10.06
N GLN A 370 17.71 -29.92 10.60
CA GLN A 370 18.73 -28.93 10.99
C GLN A 370 19.20 -28.11 9.78
N GLU A 371 19.28 -28.74 8.61
CA GLU A 371 19.64 -28.07 7.36
C GLU A 371 18.59 -27.03 6.94
N ASP A 372 17.30 -27.33 7.03
CA ASP A 372 16.23 -26.37 6.69
C ASP A 372 16.17 -25.22 7.70
N LYS A 373 16.31 -25.52 9.01
CA LYS A 373 16.40 -24.49 10.05
C LYS A 373 17.56 -23.55 9.80
N GLN A 374 18.73 -24.09 9.48
CA GLN A 374 19.92 -23.29 9.20
C GLN A 374 19.69 -22.38 8.00
N VAL A 375 19.19 -22.91 6.88
CA VAL A 375 18.92 -22.12 5.68
C VAL A 375 17.94 -20.97 5.97
N LEU A 376 16.81 -21.23 6.63
CA LEU A 376 15.85 -20.18 6.97
C LEU A 376 16.45 -19.15 7.93
N SER A 377 17.15 -19.62 8.96
CA SER A 377 17.78 -18.77 9.98
C SER A 377 18.87 -17.86 9.43
N GLU A 378 19.64 -18.35 8.45
CA GLU A 378 20.67 -17.55 7.78
C GLU A 378 20.02 -16.57 6.79
N GLU A 379 19.25 -17.08 5.82
CA GLU A 379 18.78 -16.27 4.70
C GLU A 379 17.71 -15.23 5.10
N MET A 380 16.82 -15.53 6.05
CA MET A 380 15.85 -14.55 6.53
C MET A 380 16.47 -13.50 7.47
N ALA A 381 17.66 -13.73 8.01
CA ALA A 381 18.39 -12.77 8.83
C ALA A 381 19.38 -11.92 8.01
N ARG A 382 19.60 -12.20 6.72
CA ARG A 382 20.42 -11.34 5.85
C ARG A 382 19.71 -10.02 5.60
N THR A 383 20.40 -8.92 5.90
CA THR A 383 19.84 -7.57 5.85
C THR A 383 19.87 -6.98 4.44
N GLY A 384 20.85 -7.38 3.63
CA GLY A 384 21.18 -6.78 2.34
C GLY A 384 21.79 -5.39 2.46
N ALA A 385 21.99 -4.90 3.69
CA ALA A 385 22.54 -3.59 3.99
C ALA A 385 24.00 -3.75 4.44
N ALA A 386 24.87 -2.86 3.97
CA ALA A 386 26.29 -2.93 4.29
C ALA A 386 26.52 -2.72 5.79
N ASN A 387 27.30 -3.62 6.42
CA ASN A 387 27.70 -3.52 7.83
C ASN A 387 26.52 -3.41 8.82
N GLN A 388 25.38 -4.02 8.51
CA GLN A 388 24.25 -4.11 9.43
C GLN A 388 23.87 -5.56 9.71
N ASP A 389 23.70 -5.86 10.99
CA ASP A 389 23.26 -7.15 11.51
C ASP A 389 22.15 -6.93 12.53
N TYR A 390 21.29 -7.93 12.69
CA TYR A 390 20.27 -7.94 13.75
C TYR A 390 20.90 -8.20 15.11
N ASN A 391 20.57 -7.40 16.12
CA ASN A 391 21.05 -7.53 17.49
C ASN A 391 20.56 -8.84 18.15
N ARG A 392 19.35 -9.28 17.81
CA ARG A 392 18.76 -10.54 18.34
C ARG A 392 19.25 -11.80 17.66
N SER A 393 19.96 -11.70 16.54
CA SER A 393 20.54 -12.86 15.86
C SER A 393 22.03 -12.98 16.18
N THR A 394 22.55 -14.20 16.07
CA THR A 394 24.00 -14.37 15.97
C THR A 394 24.47 -13.72 14.66
N PRO A 395 25.60 -12.98 14.65
CA PRO A 395 26.17 -12.41 13.44
C PRO A 395 26.26 -13.46 12.33
N LYS A 396 25.82 -13.10 11.12
CA LYS A 396 25.83 -14.02 9.97
C LYS A 396 27.13 -13.88 9.21
N THR A 397 27.45 -14.85 8.36
CA THR A 397 28.57 -14.71 7.42
C THR A 397 28.31 -13.48 6.54
N PRO A 398 29.22 -12.48 6.52
CA PRO A 398 29.07 -11.29 5.72
C PRO A 398 28.87 -11.62 4.25
N GLY A 399 28.08 -10.79 3.56
CA GLY A 399 27.84 -10.89 2.13
C GLY A 399 26.39 -11.10 1.74
N GLY A 400 26.16 -11.04 0.43
CA GLY A 400 24.85 -11.09 -0.19
C GLY A 400 24.85 -11.91 -1.49
N PRO A 401 23.85 -11.68 -2.35
CA PRO A 401 22.71 -10.79 -2.12
C PRO A 401 21.81 -11.32 -1.00
N ALA A 402 21.01 -10.44 -0.38
CA ALA A 402 19.85 -10.86 0.40
C ALA A 402 18.71 -11.25 -0.55
N PHE A 403 17.76 -12.07 -0.08
CA PHE A 403 16.64 -12.51 -0.90
C PHE A 403 15.30 -11.97 -0.40
N LEU A 404 14.57 -11.31 -1.30
CA LEU A 404 13.14 -11.04 -1.19
C LEU A 404 12.39 -12.18 -1.87
N ILE A 405 11.77 -13.08 -1.10
CA ILE A 405 10.90 -14.13 -1.65
C ILE A 405 9.50 -13.55 -1.80
N TYR A 406 9.21 -13.05 -3.00
CA TYR A 406 7.97 -12.33 -3.31
C TYR A 406 6.78 -13.29 -3.40
N TYR A 407 5.74 -12.98 -2.62
CA TYR A 407 4.59 -13.79 -2.22
C TYR A 407 4.82 -14.84 -1.12
N SER A 408 5.93 -14.81 -0.40
CA SER A 408 6.11 -15.70 0.77
C SER A 408 5.00 -15.57 1.84
N PRO A 409 4.43 -14.40 2.17
CA PRO A 409 3.33 -14.31 3.13
C PRO A 409 2.05 -14.97 2.64
N ALA A 410 1.72 -14.85 1.34
CA ALA A 410 0.56 -15.52 0.77
C ALA A 410 0.73 -17.04 0.83
N PHE A 411 1.91 -17.52 0.44
CA PHE A 411 2.29 -18.94 0.49
C PHE A 411 2.21 -19.53 1.92
N VAL A 412 2.82 -18.87 2.90
CA VAL A 412 2.79 -19.30 4.31
C VAL A 412 1.35 -19.33 4.82
N ARG A 413 0.56 -18.29 4.55
CA ARG A 413 -0.85 -18.24 4.98
C ARG A 413 -1.71 -19.31 4.31
N LYS A 414 -1.40 -19.70 3.07
CA LYS A 414 -2.17 -20.69 2.33
C LYS A 414 -2.02 -22.09 2.93
N LEU A 415 -0.79 -22.45 3.32
CA LEU A 415 -0.47 -23.80 3.82
C LEU A 415 -0.61 -23.95 5.33
N THR A 416 -0.84 -22.87 6.06
CA THR A 416 -0.96 -22.83 7.52
C THR A 416 -2.43 -22.69 7.93
N PRO A 417 -2.94 -23.46 8.91
CA PRO A 417 -2.19 -24.30 9.87
C PRO A 417 -1.90 -25.74 9.42
N ASP A 418 -2.60 -26.25 8.42
CA ASP A 418 -2.68 -27.69 8.12
C ASP A 418 -1.36 -28.33 7.68
N SER A 419 -0.47 -27.57 7.05
CA SER A 419 0.78 -28.04 6.46
C SER A 419 1.95 -27.12 6.82
N THR A 420 1.91 -26.52 8.02
CA THR A 420 2.88 -25.50 8.46
C THR A 420 4.33 -25.96 8.31
N GLU A 421 4.70 -27.14 8.82
CA GLU A 421 6.08 -27.66 8.72
C GLU A 421 6.52 -27.86 7.26
N ASN A 422 5.63 -28.40 6.41
CA ASN A 422 5.91 -28.54 4.98
C ASN A 422 6.08 -27.17 4.31
N ALA A 423 5.25 -26.18 4.63
CA ALA A 423 5.37 -24.83 4.09
C ALA A 423 6.76 -24.24 4.37
N LEU A 424 7.24 -24.38 5.60
CA LEU A 424 8.57 -23.89 5.99
C LEU A 424 9.69 -24.66 5.28
N ALA A 425 9.58 -25.98 5.13
CA ALA A 425 10.55 -26.79 4.41
C ALA A 425 10.61 -26.44 2.90
N LEU A 426 9.46 -26.22 2.27
CA LEU A 426 9.37 -25.78 0.87
C LEU A 426 10.01 -24.40 0.70
N LEU A 427 9.78 -23.48 1.62
CA LEU A 427 10.40 -22.15 1.61
C LEU A 427 11.92 -22.24 1.79
N ALA A 428 12.40 -23.11 2.69
CA ALA A 428 13.83 -23.38 2.86
C ALA A 428 14.48 -23.89 1.56
N GLU A 429 13.79 -24.76 0.81
CA GLU A 429 14.27 -25.22 -0.49
C GLU A 429 14.36 -24.08 -1.53
N VAL A 430 13.39 -23.14 -1.56
CA VAL A 430 13.48 -21.95 -2.41
C VAL A 430 14.72 -21.13 -2.09
N TYR A 431 14.96 -20.82 -0.81
CA TYR A 431 16.15 -20.09 -0.36
C TYR A 431 17.45 -20.83 -0.72
N ARG A 432 17.50 -22.15 -0.48
CA ARG A 432 18.66 -22.99 -0.79
C ARG A 432 19.00 -22.96 -2.28
N ARG A 433 17.98 -22.99 -3.14
CA ARG A 433 18.16 -22.91 -4.60
C ARG A 433 18.51 -21.52 -5.07
N ALA A 434 17.92 -20.48 -4.49
CA ALA A 434 18.32 -19.11 -4.76
C ALA A 434 19.81 -18.89 -4.42
N ARG A 435 20.29 -19.36 -3.26
CA ARG A 435 21.71 -19.27 -2.88
C ARG A 435 22.67 -20.02 -3.82
N ARG A 436 22.20 -21.03 -4.54
CA ARG A 436 23.01 -21.70 -5.58
C ARG A 436 23.13 -20.86 -6.86
N LEU A 437 22.06 -20.17 -7.24
CA LEU A 437 22.05 -19.26 -8.39
C LEU A 437 22.81 -17.96 -8.10
N TRP A 438 22.77 -17.50 -6.84
CA TRP A 438 23.54 -16.36 -6.34
C TRP A 438 24.39 -16.77 -5.14
N PRO A 439 25.60 -17.32 -5.39
CA PRO A 439 26.55 -17.62 -4.34
C PRO A 439 26.83 -16.41 -3.45
N LEU A 440 27.28 -16.67 -2.22
CA LEU A 440 27.58 -15.60 -1.28
C LEU A 440 28.77 -14.75 -1.78
N ASP A 441 28.53 -13.47 -2.01
CA ASP A 441 29.56 -12.48 -2.31
C ASP A 441 29.73 -11.52 -1.12
N PRO A 442 30.90 -11.48 -0.46
CA PRO A 442 31.18 -10.57 0.64
C PRO A 442 30.96 -9.09 0.32
N ASN A 443 31.02 -8.71 -0.95
CA ASN A 443 30.87 -7.32 -1.40
C ASN A 443 29.45 -6.98 -1.88
N ALA A 444 28.55 -7.97 -1.96
CA ALA A 444 27.20 -7.76 -2.44
C ALA A 444 26.32 -7.13 -1.35
N ASN A 445 26.04 -5.84 -1.50
CA ASN A 445 25.09 -5.07 -0.69
C ASN A 445 23.77 -4.86 -1.46
N THR A 446 23.30 -5.93 -2.10
CA THR A 446 22.13 -5.91 -2.98
C THR A 446 21.08 -6.90 -2.52
N THR A 447 19.87 -6.75 -3.05
CA THR A 447 18.78 -7.72 -2.87
C THR A 447 18.38 -8.29 -4.23
N VAL A 448 18.09 -9.59 -4.25
CA VAL A 448 17.50 -10.29 -5.39
C VAL A 448 16.06 -10.65 -5.06
N THR A 449 15.16 -10.44 -6.01
CA THR A 449 13.76 -10.84 -5.90
C THR A 449 13.56 -12.23 -6.49
N VAL A 450 13.02 -13.14 -5.68
CA VAL A 450 12.62 -14.48 -6.13
C VAL A 450 11.10 -14.57 -6.09
N ARG A 451 10.50 -14.65 -7.27
CA ARG A 451 9.06 -14.67 -7.45
C ARG A 451 8.50 -16.08 -7.33
N ILE A 452 7.55 -16.28 -6.41
CA ILE A 452 6.87 -17.58 -6.20
C ILE A 452 5.38 -17.53 -6.59
N ASP A 453 5.03 -16.68 -7.57
CA ASP A 453 3.67 -16.42 -8.03
C ASP A 453 2.84 -17.69 -8.29
N GLN A 454 3.43 -18.69 -8.95
CA GLN A 454 2.73 -19.90 -9.38
C GLN A 454 2.38 -20.86 -8.23
N ILE A 455 3.06 -20.76 -7.08
CA ILE A 455 2.84 -21.67 -5.94
C ILE A 455 2.13 -21.01 -4.76
N LYS A 456 1.99 -19.68 -4.72
CA LYS A 456 1.51 -18.94 -3.53
C LYS A 456 0.09 -19.30 -3.08
N GLU A 457 -0.77 -19.73 -4.01
CA GLU A 457 -2.18 -20.10 -3.72
C GLU A 457 -2.45 -21.62 -3.77
N LEU A 458 -1.42 -22.42 -4.07
CA LEU A 458 -1.56 -23.87 -4.19
C LEU A 458 -1.55 -24.57 -2.83
N THR A 459 -2.26 -25.68 -2.73
CA THR A 459 -2.19 -26.62 -1.62
C THR A 459 -0.91 -27.47 -1.71
N LEU A 460 -0.52 -28.11 -0.60
CA LEU A 460 0.64 -28.99 -0.57
C LEU A 460 0.51 -30.12 -1.61
N GLN A 461 -0.67 -30.70 -1.73
CA GLN A 461 -0.95 -31.79 -2.66
C GLN A 461 -0.81 -31.33 -4.12
N GLU A 462 -1.30 -30.14 -4.47
CA GLU A 462 -1.18 -29.59 -5.82
C GLU A 462 0.29 -29.32 -6.18
N ILE A 463 1.07 -28.76 -5.25
CA ILE A 463 2.52 -28.53 -5.44
C ILE A 463 3.25 -29.86 -5.71
N GLN A 464 2.92 -30.90 -4.96
CA GLN A 464 3.56 -32.21 -5.06
C GLN A 464 3.07 -33.04 -6.26
N ALA A 465 1.80 -32.90 -6.67
CA ALA A 465 1.21 -33.66 -7.77
C ALA A 465 1.87 -33.38 -9.12
N VAL A 466 2.53 -32.23 -9.26
CA VAL A 466 3.29 -31.85 -10.47
C VAL A 466 4.33 -32.92 -10.86
N TYR A 467 5.03 -33.51 -9.87
CA TYR A 467 6.04 -34.54 -10.16
C TYR A 467 5.43 -35.86 -10.67
N ALA A 468 4.20 -36.17 -10.27
CA ALA A 468 3.53 -37.40 -10.70
C ALA A 468 3.13 -37.38 -12.19
N VAL A 469 2.99 -36.19 -12.78
CA VAL A 469 2.63 -36.00 -14.20
C VAL A 469 3.85 -35.75 -15.10
N GLY A 470 5.07 -35.91 -14.59
CA GLY A 470 6.30 -35.71 -15.34
C GLY A 470 6.76 -34.25 -15.42
N ASP A 471 6.09 -33.34 -14.72
CA ASP A 471 6.51 -31.94 -14.58
C ASP A 471 7.41 -31.75 -13.36
N SER A 472 8.02 -30.58 -13.26
CA SER A 472 8.84 -30.17 -12.12
C SER A 472 8.68 -28.67 -11.84
N TRP A 473 9.01 -28.26 -10.63
CA TRP A 473 9.15 -26.86 -10.28
C TRP A 473 10.61 -26.44 -10.49
N LEU A 474 10.82 -25.45 -11.36
CA LEU A 474 12.12 -24.89 -11.67
C LEU A 474 12.22 -23.50 -11.05
N LEU A 475 13.37 -23.18 -10.46
CA LEU A 475 13.77 -21.83 -10.14
C LEU A 475 14.71 -21.34 -11.25
N SER A 476 14.26 -20.38 -12.03
CA SER A 476 14.97 -19.87 -13.21
C SER A 476 15.38 -18.42 -12.99
N ARG A 477 16.68 -18.14 -13.14
CA ARG A 477 17.22 -16.78 -13.12
C ARG A 477 16.80 -16.04 -14.39
N ARG A 478 16.13 -14.89 -14.24
CA ARG A 478 15.70 -14.06 -15.38
C ARG A 478 16.73 -13.00 -15.72
N ASN A 479 17.35 -12.41 -14.71
CA ASN A 479 18.43 -11.44 -14.82
C ASN A 479 19.25 -11.45 -13.52
N ASP A 480 20.12 -10.45 -13.31
CA ASP A 480 20.97 -10.40 -12.13
C ASP A 480 20.21 -10.12 -10.81
N LEU A 481 19.00 -9.56 -10.90
CA LEU A 481 18.21 -9.10 -9.77
C LEU A 481 16.90 -9.90 -9.57
N GLU A 482 16.57 -10.81 -10.48
CA GLU A 482 15.29 -11.52 -10.47
C GLU A 482 15.40 -13.00 -10.83
N ALA A 483 14.64 -13.81 -10.09
CA ALA A 483 14.35 -15.21 -10.38
C ALA A 483 12.84 -15.46 -10.31
N VAL A 484 12.38 -16.52 -10.98
CA VAL A 484 10.98 -16.97 -10.89
C VAL A 484 10.87 -18.47 -10.69
N VAL A 485 9.90 -18.89 -9.89
CA VAL A 485 9.50 -20.29 -9.74
C VAL A 485 8.41 -20.61 -10.76
N GLU A 486 8.68 -21.59 -11.62
CA GLU A 486 7.79 -21.98 -12.71
C GLU A 486 7.65 -23.49 -12.83
N ARG A 487 6.47 -23.92 -13.23
CA ARG A 487 6.18 -25.31 -13.58
C ARG A 487 6.55 -25.56 -15.04
N HIS A 488 7.37 -26.58 -15.28
CA HIS A 488 7.73 -27.03 -16.62
C HIS A 488 7.88 -28.56 -16.66
N PRO A 489 7.74 -29.22 -17.83
CA PRO A 489 8.16 -30.61 -18.01
C PRO A 489 9.57 -30.86 -17.50
N LEU A 490 9.84 -32.03 -16.92
CA LEU A 490 11.13 -32.33 -16.29
C LEU A 490 12.33 -32.21 -17.26
N ASP A 491 12.12 -32.51 -18.53
CA ASP A 491 13.12 -32.42 -19.60
C ASP A 491 13.35 -30.99 -20.13
N TYR A 492 12.42 -30.06 -19.89
CA TYR A 492 12.50 -28.67 -20.35
C TYR A 492 13.67 -27.88 -19.74
N MET A 493 14.19 -28.31 -18.57
CA MET A 493 15.39 -27.70 -17.98
C MET A 493 16.57 -27.72 -18.95
N GLY A 494 16.69 -28.76 -19.77
CA GLY A 494 17.74 -28.83 -20.79
C GLY A 494 17.62 -27.76 -21.86
N GLU A 495 16.40 -27.31 -22.17
CA GLU A 495 16.15 -26.22 -23.13
C GLU A 495 16.51 -24.86 -22.54
N LEU A 496 16.13 -24.60 -21.28
CA LEU A 496 16.48 -23.36 -20.57
C LEU A 496 18.00 -23.19 -20.45
N LEU A 497 18.72 -24.28 -20.10
CA LEU A 497 20.19 -24.25 -20.04
C LEU A 497 20.82 -24.00 -21.42
N LYS A 498 20.25 -24.55 -22.51
CA LYS A 498 20.71 -24.26 -23.88
C LYS A 498 20.48 -22.82 -24.29
N GLN A 499 19.44 -22.18 -23.76
CA GLN A 499 19.14 -20.75 -23.96
C GLN A 499 19.99 -19.84 -23.05
N GLY A 500 20.83 -20.40 -22.17
CA GLY A 500 21.71 -19.65 -21.29
C GLY A 500 21.06 -19.19 -19.97
N TYR A 501 19.89 -19.73 -19.61
CA TYR A 501 19.25 -19.42 -18.33
C TYR A 501 19.79 -20.30 -17.21
N ASP A 502 20.39 -19.71 -16.18
CA ASP A 502 20.75 -20.41 -14.95
C ASP A 502 19.48 -20.92 -14.24
N THR A 503 19.30 -22.23 -14.18
CA THR A 503 18.07 -22.86 -13.70
C THR A 503 18.39 -24.04 -12.78
N THR A 504 17.57 -24.24 -11.74
CA THR A 504 17.66 -25.39 -10.83
C THR A 504 16.29 -25.96 -10.49
N VAL A 505 16.20 -27.29 -10.38
CA VAL A 505 15.00 -27.99 -9.89
C VAL A 505 14.82 -27.77 -8.39
N LEU A 506 13.61 -27.41 -7.97
CA LEU A 506 13.17 -27.35 -6.57
C LEU A 506 12.72 -28.75 -6.13
N LYS A 507 13.17 -29.25 -4.98
CA LYS A 507 12.85 -30.60 -4.49
C LYS A 507 11.66 -30.60 -3.52
N PHE A 508 10.47 -30.29 -4.02
CA PHE A 508 9.26 -30.23 -3.18
C PHE A 508 8.66 -31.60 -2.79
N TYR A 509 9.30 -32.70 -3.22
CA TYR A 509 8.87 -34.08 -3.00
C TYR A 509 9.60 -34.78 -1.84
N ASP A 510 10.69 -34.20 -1.29
CA ASP A 510 11.61 -34.89 -0.35
C ASP A 510 11.28 -34.67 1.14
N SER A 511 10.10 -34.15 1.50
CA SER A 511 9.73 -33.92 2.91
C SER A 511 9.37 -35.21 3.68
N SER A 512 9.25 -36.35 3.00
CA SER A 512 8.85 -37.62 3.62
C SER A 512 9.94 -38.35 4.40
N LYS A 513 11.20 -37.87 4.41
CA LYS A 513 12.32 -38.58 5.07
C LYS A 513 12.23 -38.75 6.58
N LYS A 514 11.18 -38.24 7.26
CA LYS A 514 11.00 -38.44 8.71
C LYS A 514 9.68 -39.10 9.15
N ALA A 515 8.70 -39.32 8.27
CA ALA A 515 7.39 -39.83 8.71
C ALA A 515 7.25 -41.36 8.78
N TYR A 516 8.18 -42.14 8.20
CA TYR A 516 8.08 -43.62 8.17
C TYR A 516 8.81 -44.34 9.32
N GLY A 517 9.13 -43.62 10.40
CA GLY A 517 9.87 -44.14 11.54
C GLY A 517 9.07 -44.32 12.83
N SER A 518 7.73 -44.32 12.83
CA SER A 518 6.94 -44.72 14.03
C SER A 518 5.44 -44.86 13.73
N MET A 519 5.05 -45.76 12.83
CA MET A 519 3.70 -46.34 12.91
C MET A 519 3.82 -47.78 13.36
N ASN A 520 3.59 -47.95 14.66
CA ASN A 520 3.34 -49.23 15.29
C ASN A 520 2.27 -49.99 14.50
N ARG A 521 2.68 -51.16 14.06
CA ARG A 521 1.85 -52.22 13.51
C ARG A 521 0.89 -52.68 14.62
N ALA A 522 -0.32 -52.12 14.65
CA ALA A 522 -1.41 -52.61 15.48
C ALA A 522 -2.69 -52.74 14.65
N THR A 523 -2.98 -53.99 14.29
CA THR A 523 -4.30 -54.62 14.15
C THR A 523 -5.41 -53.87 13.40
N SER A 524 -5.58 -54.32 12.15
CA SER A 524 -6.81 -54.27 11.37
C SER A 524 -7.99 -54.91 12.11
N ALA A 525 -9.09 -54.17 12.23
CA ALA A 525 -10.43 -54.73 12.40
C ALA A 525 -11.48 -53.81 11.77
N ASN A 526 -12.06 -54.30 10.67
CA ASN A 526 -13.40 -54.07 10.15
C ASN A 526 -14.12 -52.75 10.48
N ARG A 527 -14.38 -51.94 9.44
CA ARG A 527 -15.67 -51.26 9.26
C ARG A 527 -15.88 -50.82 7.80
N THR A 528 -16.99 -51.30 7.25
CA THR A 528 -17.59 -50.92 5.95
C THR A 528 -18.10 -49.47 5.99
N PRO A 529 -18.04 -48.69 4.90
CA PRO A 529 -18.60 -47.34 4.87
C PRO A 529 -20.07 -47.35 4.38
N PRO A 530 -20.93 -46.45 4.86
CA PRO A 530 -22.11 -46.05 4.13
C PRO A 530 -21.79 -44.87 3.20
N SER A 531 -22.35 -44.95 2.00
CA SER A 531 -22.59 -43.84 1.10
C SER A 531 -23.53 -42.82 1.74
N ASP A 532 -23.30 -41.52 1.55
CA ASP A 532 -24.23 -40.67 0.80
C ASP A 532 -23.78 -39.21 0.72
N SER A 533 -24.20 -38.66 -0.41
CA SER A 533 -24.12 -37.31 -0.97
C SER A 533 -24.53 -36.14 -0.06
N ALA A 534 -23.86 -35.00 -0.21
CA ALA A 534 -24.44 -33.77 -0.78
C ALA A 534 -23.45 -32.59 -0.65
N SER A 535 -23.07 -31.99 -1.78
CA SER A 535 -22.28 -30.75 -1.84
C SER A 535 -23.21 -29.51 -1.83
N PRO A 536 -22.91 -28.45 -1.07
CA PRO A 536 -23.53 -27.15 -1.27
C PRO A 536 -22.70 -26.25 -2.22
N PRO A 537 -23.35 -25.26 -2.87
CA PRO A 537 -22.77 -24.50 -3.97
C PRO A 537 -21.80 -23.41 -3.50
N GLY A 538 -20.85 -23.10 -4.39
CA GLY A 538 -19.75 -22.17 -4.17
C GLY A 538 -20.16 -20.72 -3.92
N VAL A 539 -19.55 -20.13 -2.90
CA VAL A 539 -19.53 -18.68 -2.67
C VAL A 539 -18.26 -18.14 -3.31
N ALA A 540 -18.41 -17.35 -4.36
CA ALA A 540 -17.32 -16.57 -4.95
C ALA A 540 -16.82 -15.53 -3.93
N ARG A 541 -15.56 -15.65 -3.51
CA ARG A 541 -14.88 -14.64 -2.70
C ARG A 541 -13.94 -13.83 -3.59
N THR A 542 -14.31 -12.57 -3.82
CA THR A 542 -13.43 -11.54 -4.35
C THR A 542 -12.52 -11.05 -3.22
N ILE A 543 -11.21 -11.29 -3.33
CA ILE A 543 -10.21 -10.70 -2.43
C ILE A 543 -9.43 -9.64 -3.22
N ALA A 544 -9.38 -8.44 -2.66
CA ALA A 544 -8.71 -7.28 -3.22
C ALA A 544 -7.21 -7.53 -3.38
N ALA A 545 -6.70 -7.39 -4.60
CA ALA A 545 -5.28 -7.20 -4.87
C ALA A 545 -4.84 -5.88 -4.22
N ALA A 546 -3.70 -5.90 -3.53
CA ALA A 546 -3.00 -4.66 -3.16
C ALA A 546 -2.67 -3.89 -4.45
N PRO A 547 -2.79 -2.54 -4.48
CA PRO A 547 -2.37 -1.76 -5.63
C PRO A 547 -0.85 -1.87 -5.75
N SER A 548 -0.41 -2.71 -6.67
CA SER A 548 0.98 -2.81 -7.12
C SER A 548 1.20 -1.74 -8.19
N GLN A 549 1.46 -0.50 -7.79
CA GLN A 549 1.99 0.51 -8.71
C GLN A 549 3.52 0.45 -8.69
N THR A 550 4.08 -0.49 -9.45
CA THR A 550 5.48 -0.46 -9.90
C THR A 550 5.54 -1.08 -11.29
N SER A 551 5.23 -0.27 -12.31
CA SER A 551 5.60 -0.61 -13.69
C SER A 551 7.09 -0.32 -13.85
N VAL A 552 7.93 -1.37 -13.80
CA VAL A 552 9.32 -1.29 -14.25
C VAL A 552 9.29 -1.40 -15.77
N ALA A 553 9.40 -0.27 -16.47
CA ALA A 553 9.58 -0.24 -17.91
C ALA A 553 11.01 -0.72 -18.24
N THR A 554 11.14 -1.86 -18.91
CA THR A 554 12.39 -2.36 -19.48
C THR A 554 12.48 -1.95 -20.95
N ASN A 555 13.28 -0.95 -21.27
CA ASN A 555 13.60 -0.60 -22.66
C ASN A 555 14.92 -1.28 -23.07
N GLY A 556 14.83 -2.26 -23.97
CA GLY A 556 15.98 -2.76 -24.74
C GLY A 556 16.18 -1.95 -26.03
N PRO A 557 17.39 -1.93 -26.62
CA PRO A 557 17.70 -1.04 -27.74
C PRO A 557 17.27 -1.69 -29.07
N ALA A 558 16.69 -0.88 -29.95
CA ALA A 558 16.60 -1.17 -31.38
C ALA A 558 17.33 -0.06 -32.13
N GLU A 559 18.35 -0.45 -32.89
CA GLU A 559 19.00 0.39 -33.89
C GLU A 559 18.10 0.59 -35.12
N GLU A 560 18.37 1.73 -35.78
CA GLU A 560 18.34 1.97 -37.24
C GLU A 560 17.32 3.01 -37.80
N THR A 561 17.89 4.20 -38.03
CA THR A 561 17.71 5.18 -39.13
C THR A 561 16.31 5.53 -39.68
N SER A 562 15.94 6.81 -39.55
CA SER A 562 15.75 7.72 -40.71
C SER A 562 15.53 9.16 -40.26
N GLU A 563 16.23 10.09 -40.92
CA GLU A 563 16.12 11.53 -40.74
C GLU A 563 14.75 12.05 -41.18
N VAL A 564 14.07 12.77 -40.29
CA VAL A 564 13.02 13.74 -40.65
C VAL A 564 13.28 15.03 -39.88
N GLN A 565 13.66 16.08 -40.60
CA GLN A 565 13.73 17.45 -40.08
C GLN A 565 12.31 17.91 -39.69
N VAL A 566 12.11 18.20 -38.40
CA VAL A 566 10.92 18.91 -37.92
C VAL A 566 11.38 20.22 -37.28
N HIS A 567 10.90 21.33 -37.82
CA HIS A 567 11.13 22.67 -37.29
C HIS A 567 10.59 22.81 -35.86
N ALA A 568 11.47 23.19 -34.95
CA ALA A 568 11.15 23.58 -33.59
C ALA A 568 10.17 24.77 -33.56
N ARG A 569 9.05 24.61 -32.86
CA ARG A 569 8.25 25.72 -32.33
C ARG A 569 8.29 25.66 -30.81
N GLY A 570 8.74 26.77 -30.20
CA GLY A 570 8.77 27.01 -28.77
C GLY A 570 7.37 27.20 -28.13
N PRO A 571 7.30 27.62 -26.86
CA PRO A 571 6.59 26.92 -25.79
C PRO A 571 5.09 27.21 -25.75
N ILE A 572 4.28 26.15 -25.87
CA ILE A 572 2.80 26.18 -25.76
C ILE A 572 2.33 26.08 -24.29
N VAL A 573 3.23 25.76 -23.35
CA VAL A 573 2.89 25.46 -21.95
C VAL A 573 2.37 26.70 -21.19
N ILE A 574 3.00 27.86 -21.35
CA ILE A 574 2.63 29.09 -20.61
C ILE A 574 1.31 29.68 -21.13
N GLU A 575 1.04 29.57 -22.44
CA GLU A 575 -0.16 30.14 -23.05
C GLU A 575 -1.44 29.36 -22.67
N THR A 576 -1.29 28.06 -22.43
CA THR A 576 -2.40 27.15 -22.07
C THR A 576 -2.91 27.42 -20.64
N VAL A 577 -2.01 27.67 -19.68
CA VAL A 577 -2.36 27.96 -18.27
C VAL A 577 -3.08 29.31 -18.12
N SER A 578 -2.69 30.32 -18.91
CA SER A 578 -3.35 31.64 -18.91
C SER A 578 -4.77 31.58 -19.50
N LYS A 579 -4.96 30.84 -20.60
CA LYS A 579 -6.27 30.64 -21.23
C LYS A 579 -7.22 29.77 -20.38
N LEU A 580 -6.69 28.76 -19.69
CA LEU A 580 -7.45 27.88 -18.78
C LEU A 580 -8.06 28.63 -17.57
N ASN A 581 -7.32 29.57 -16.99
CA ASN A 581 -7.78 30.39 -15.86
C ASN A 581 -9.00 31.26 -16.17
N THR A 582 -9.23 31.61 -17.44
CA THR A 582 -10.39 32.43 -17.86
C THR A 582 -11.63 31.56 -18.09
N TRP A 583 -11.44 30.29 -18.49
CA TRP A 583 -12.52 29.33 -18.72
C TRP A 583 -13.05 28.71 -17.43
N ALA A 584 -12.17 28.31 -16.49
CA ALA A 584 -12.55 27.69 -15.21
C ALA A 584 -13.50 28.56 -14.36
N ARG A 585 -13.40 29.89 -14.45
CA ARG A 585 -14.29 30.83 -13.75
C ARG A 585 -15.74 30.77 -14.26
N ARG A 586 -15.99 30.34 -15.50
CA ARG A 586 -17.33 30.23 -16.08
C ARG A 586 -17.99 28.89 -15.78
N THR A 587 -17.21 27.82 -15.65
CA THR A 587 -17.72 26.45 -15.43
C THR A 587 -17.96 26.10 -13.96
N HIS A 588 -17.24 26.73 -13.02
CA HIS A 588 -17.42 26.47 -11.57
C HIS A 588 -18.83 26.81 -11.05
N ALA A 589 -19.51 27.78 -11.67
CA ALA A 589 -20.89 28.13 -11.35
C ALA A 589 -21.92 27.07 -11.77
N SER A 590 -21.63 26.28 -12.82
CA SER A 590 -22.52 25.23 -13.32
C SER A 590 -22.33 23.87 -12.63
N SER A 591 -21.11 23.57 -12.15
CA SER A 591 -20.82 22.33 -11.39
C SER A 591 -21.46 22.33 -9.99
N MET A 592 -21.53 23.48 -9.34
CA MET A 592 -22.20 23.67 -8.04
C MET A 592 -23.68 23.23 -8.04
N ALA A 593 -24.38 23.40 -9.17
CA ALA A 593 -25.77 22.98 -9.34
C ALA A 593 -25.91 21.46 -9.54
N ALA A 594 -24.91 20.80 -10.11
CA ALA A 594 -24.95 19.35 -10.37
C ALA A 594 -24.70 18.53 -9.09
N VAL A 595 -23.82 19.00 -8.20
CA VAL A 595 -23.54 18.32 -6.91
C VAL A 595 -24.75 18.39 -5.97
N THR A 596 -25.46 19.52 -5.95
CA THR A 596 -26.71 19.67 -5.19
C THR A 596 -27.90 18.92 -5.82
N ALA A 597 -27.95 18.78 -7.14
CA ALA A 597 -29.07 18.10 -7.83
C ALA A 597 -29.09 16.57 -7.66
N THR A 598 -27.97 15.92 -7.30
CA THR A 598 -27.91 14.48 -7.04
C THR A 598 -28.51 14.04 -5.69
N VAL A 599 -28.90 14.99 -4.83
CA VAL A 599 -29.46 14.75 -3.49
C VAL A 599 -30.93 15.23 -3.44
N GLY A 600 -31.74 14.79 -4.40
CA GLY A 600 -33.19 14.92 -4.31
C GLY A 600 -33.79 13.83 -3.40
N PRO A 601 -34.83 14.13 -2.60
CA PRO A 601 -35.43 13.15 -1.70
C PRO A 601 -36.02 12.00 -2.51
N LYS A 602 -35.56 10.77 -2.27
CA LYS A 602 -36.28 9.56 -2.70
C LYS A 602 -37.59 9.51 -1.93
N THR A 603 -38.66 9.97 -2.54
CA THR A 603 -40.02 9.77 -2.05
C THR A 603 -40.28 8.27 -1.91
N ALA A 604 -40.52 7.82 -0.68
CA ALA A 604 -40.97 6.47 -0.38
C ALA A 604 -42.32 6.24 -1.08
N GLY A 605 -42.34 5.31 -2.04
CA GLY A 605 -43.57 4.84 -2.68
C GLY A 605 -44.42 4.07 -1.67
N ALA A 606 -45.63 4.58 -1.43
CA ALA A 606 -46.69 3.87 -0.73
C ALA A 606 -47.08 2.61 -1.52
N ALA A 607 -46.97 1.44 -0.90
CA ALA A 607 -47.54 0.19 -1.39
C ALA A 607 -48.87 -0.05 -0.67
N GLY A 608 -49.91 -0.23 -1.49
CA GLY A 608 -51.31 -0.28 -1.07
C GLY A 608 -51.77 -1.59 -0.45
N GLU A 609 -52.99 -1.47 0.09
CA GLU A 609 -53.86 -2.50 0.64
C GLU A 609 -54.01 -3.74 -0.26
N ALA A 610 -54.00 -4.92 0.37
CA ALA A 610 -54.68 -6.09 -0.16
C ALA A 610 -55.29 -6.90 0.99
N ALA A 611 -56.58 -7.16 0.85
CA ALA A 611 -57.49 -7.76 1.81
C ALA A 611 -57.18 -9.22 2.18
N THR A 612 -57.34 -9.54 3.46
CA THR A 612 -57.40 -10.90 4.00
C THR A 612 -58.83 -11.43 3.95
N LYS A 613 -59.02 -12.56 3.26
CA LYS A 613 -60.12 -13.50 3.48
C LYS A 613 -59.54 -14.73 4.19
N ALA A 614 -60.12 -15.07 5.34
CA ALA A 614 -59.82 -16.27 6.13
C ALA A 614 -60.13 -17.57 5.35
N PRO A 615 -59.61 -18.70 5.86
CA PRO A 615 -60.57 -19.65 6.40
C PRO A 615 -60.19 -20.24 7.77
N SER A 616 -61.26 -20.60 8.47
CA SER A 616 -61.43 -21.46 9.64
C SER A 616 -60.33 -22.50 9.95
N ALA A 617 -59.86 -22.50 11.20
CA ALA A 617 -60.20 -23.48 12.24
C ALA A 617 -59.76 -22.94 13.61
#